data_AF-A0A833ZNL0-F1
#
_entry.id   AF-A0A833ZNL0-F1
#
_cell.length_a   1.000
_cell.length_b   1.000
_cell.length_c   1.000
_cell.angle_alpha   90.00
_cell.angle_beta   90.00
_cell.angle_gamma   90.00
#
_symmetry.space_group_name_H-M   'P 1'
#
loop_
_entity.id
_entity.type
_entity.pdbx_description
1 polymer ?
#
loop_
_entity_poly.entity_id
_entity_poly.type
_entity_poly.pdbx_seq_one_letter_code
_entity_poly.pdbx_strand_id
1 'polypeptide(L)'
;MCKCCFSTSTGRVYTSDFEPVTNPKFDDTFEKNLSSVRQVKEIIHQFILEQQKGNRVPLCINPQSAAFKSFISSTVAQPSEMPPSPLVWE
;
A
#
# COMPACT_ATOMS: atom_id res chain seq x y z
N MET A 1 -9.45 -0.91 -5.46
CA MET A 1 -10.04 -1.35 -6.75
C MET A 1 -9.79 -0.29 -7.79
N CYS A 2 -9.39 -0.65 -9.01
CA CYS A 2 -9.16 0.34 -10.07
C CYS A 2 -10.47 1.05 -10.44
N LYS A 3 -10.41 2.36 -10.70
CA LYS A 3 -11.53 3.14 -11.26
C LYS A 3 -11.63 3.04 -12.79
N CYS A 4 -10.64 2.41 -13.42
CA CYS A 4 -10.47 2.30 -14.86
C CYS A 4 -11.36 1.23 -15.52
N CYS A 5 -11.95 0.32 -14.74
CA CYS A 5 -12.84 -0.73 -15.23
C CYS A 5 -14.16 -0.67 -14.45
N PHE A 6 -15.29 -0.83 -15.15
CA PHE A 6 -16.61 -0.77 -14.53
C PHE A 6 -17.53 -1.86 -15.08
N SER A 7 -18.49 -2.28 -14.27
CA SER A 7 -19.49 -3.26 -14.67
C SER A 7 -20.73 -2.55 -15.20
N THR A 8 -21.23 -3.02 -16.34
CA THR A 8 -22.51 -2.60 -16.94
C THR A 8 -23.47 -3.79 -16.97
N SER A 9 -24.74 -3.57 -17.27
CA SER A 9 -25.74 -4.64 -17.39
C SER A 9 -25.41 -5.68 -18.47
N THR A 10 -24.62 -5.30 -19.48
CA THR A 10 -24.19 -6.16 -20.60
C THR A 10 -22.83 -6.82 -20.38
N GLY A 11 -22.10 -6.50 -19.31
CA GLY A 11 -20.80 -7.09 -19.02
C GLY A 11 -19.80 -6.09 -18.42
N ARG A 12 -18.55 -6.56 -18.27
CA ARG A 12 -17.45 -5.77 -17.71
C ARG A 12 -16.75 -4.98 -18.81
N VAL A 13 -16.67 -3.66 -18.63
CA VAL A 13 -15.91 -2.77 -19.51
C VAL A 13 -14.51 -2.62 -18.91
N TYR A 14 -13.51 -3.02 -19.69
CA TYR A 14 -12.09 -2.87 -19.35
C TYR A 14 -11.55 -1.55 -19.89
N THR A 15 -10.56 -0.99 -19.20
CA THR A 15 -9.83 0.17 -19.72
C THR A 15 -9.17 -0.18 -21.06
N SER A 16 -9.27 0.74 -22.02
CA SER A 16 -8.51 0.68 -23.28
C SER A 16 -7.14 1.36 -23.15
N ASP A 17 -6.97 2.19 -22.11
CA ASP A 17 -5.72 2.88 -21.78
C ASP A 17 -5.06 2.18 -20.60
N PHE A 18 -3.87 1.63 -20.83
CA PHE A 18 -3.07 0.93 -19.83
C PHE A 18 -1.99 1.84 -19.22
N GLU A 19 -1.85 3.06 -19.71
CA GLU A 19 -0.84 4.04 -19.28
C GLU A 19 -1.51 5.30 -18.74
N PRO A 20 -2.11 5.25 -17.54
CA PRO A 20 -2.78 6.41 -16.96
C PRO A 20 -1.80 7.56 -16.77
N VAL A 21 -2.09 8.70 -17.41
CA VAL A 21 -1.27 9.90 -17.26
C VAL A 21 -1.62 10.59 -15.94
N THR A 22 -0.59 10.89 -15.14
CA THR A 22 -0.75 11.76 -13.97
C THR A 22 -0.83 13.22 -14.42
N ASN A 23 -2.03 13.80 -14.38
CA ASN A 23 -2.21 15.23 -14.63
C ASN A 23 -1.47 16.15 -13.65
N PRO A 24 -1.41 15.88 -12.33
CA PRO A 24 -0.67 16.75 -11.42
C PRO A 24 0.85 16.64 -11.64
N LYS A 25 1.51 17.80 -11.67
CA LYS A 25 2.97 17.87 -11.63
C LYS A 25 3.46 17.32 -10.29
N PHE A 26 4.66 16.75 -10.29
CA PHE A 26 5.34 16.36 -9.06
C PHE A 26 5.54 17.59 -8.17
N ASP A 27 5.12 17.49 -6.91
CA ASP A 27 5.31 18.52 -5.88
C ASP A 27 6.52 18.17 -5.03
N ASP A 28 7.60 18.93 -5.19
CA ASP A 28 8.86 18.75 -4.46
C ASP A 28 8.92 19.61 -3.18
N THR A 29 7.80 20.24 -2.81
CA THR A 29 7.72 21.10 -1.62
C THR A 29 7.98 20.30 -0.35
N PHE A 30 7.58 19.02 -0.30
CA PHE A 30 7.84 18.16 0.86
C PHE A 30 9.35 18.01 1.11
N GLU A 31 10.10 17.63 0.08
CA GLU A 31 11.55 17.42 0.13
C GLU A 31 12.29 18.71 0.43
N LYS A 32 11.85 19.83 -0.16
CA LYS A 32 12.42 21.16 0.11
C LYS A 32 12.25 21.61 1.55
N ASN A 33 11.22 21.16 2.24
CA ASN A 33 10.95 21.53 3.64
C ASN A 33 11.69 20.65 4.66
N LEU A 34 12.48 19.67 4.23
CA LEU A 34 13.30 18.84 5.10
C LEU A 34 14.60 19.56 5.45
N SER A 35 14.61 20.18 6.63
CA SER A 35 15.71 21.04 7.09
C SER A 35 16.68 20.34 8.05
N SER A 36 16.25 19.24 8.69
CA SER A 36 17.07 18.54 9.69
C SER A 36 16.74 17.05 9.82
N VAL A 37 17.74 16.25 10.23
CA VAL A 37 17.57 14.81 10.51
C VAL A 37 16.52 14.56 11.59
N ARG A 38 16.43 15.44 12.59
CA ARG A 38 15.43 15.34 13.66
C ARG A 38 14.01 15.46 13.09
N GLN A 39 13.75 16.48 12.28
CA GLN A 39 12.45 16.70 11.63
C GLN A 39 12.05 15.49 10.78
N VAL A 40 13.00 14.94 10.00
CA VAL A 40 12.77 13.74 9.19
C VAL A 40 12.35 12.54 10.06
N LYS A 41 13.05 12.31 11.18
CA LYS A 41 12.71 11.23 12.12
C LYS A 41 11.30 11.38 12.68
N GLU A 42 10.93 12.60 13.09
CA GLU A 42 9.60 12.90 13.64
C GLU A 42 8.49 12.68 12.58
N ILE A 43 8.69 13.14 11.35
CA ILE A 43 7.74 12.95 10.23
C ILE A 43 7.54 11.46 9.93
N ILE A 44 8.63 10.68 9.81
CA ILE A 44 8.55 9.24 9.53
C ILE A 44 7.85 8.51 10.68
N HIS A 45 8.19 8.83 11.92
CA HIS A 45 7.56 8.24 13.10
C HIS A 45 6.05 8.51 13.12
N GLN A 46 5.65 9.77 12.89
CA GLN A 46 4.24 10.12 12.82
C GLN A 46 3.53 9.40 11.67
N PHE A 47 4.15 9.31 10.49
CA PHE A 47 3.61 8.57 9.36
C PHE A 47 3.33 7.10 9.72
N ILE A 48 4.28 6.42 10.37
CA ILE A 48 4.10 5.03 10.79
C ILE A 48 2.91 4.90 11.75
N LEU A 49 2.82 5.77 12.75
CA LEU A 49 1.72 5.75 13.72
C LEU A 49 0.36 5.99 13.07
N GLU A 50 0.25 6.96 12.16
CA GLU A 50 -1.00 7.21 11.42
C GLU A 50 -1.39 6.02 10.53
N GLN A 51 -0.41 5.35 9.93
CA GLN A 51 -0.65 4.15 9.12
C GLN A 51 -1.16 2.98 9.94
N GLN A 52 -0.69 2.83 11.19
CA GLN A 52 -1.17 1.82 12.14
C GLN A 52 -2.58 2.14 12.68
N LYS A 53 -2.93 3.42 12.85
CA LYS A 53 -4.27 3.86 13.25
C LYS A 53 -5.32 3.71 12.14
N GLY A 54 -4.87 3.54 10.90
CA GLY A 54 -5.76 3.45 9.75
C GLY A 54 -6.76 2.31 9.90
N ASN A 55 -8.05 2.62 9.83
CA ASN A 55 -9.17 1.68 9.74
C ASN A 55 -9.19 0.99 8.35
N ARG A 56 -8.03 0.53 7.89
CA ARG A 56 -7.86 -0.12 6.60
C ARG A 56 -8.49 -1.49 6.70
N VAL A 57 -9.47 -1.75 5.85
CA VAL A 57 -10.03 -3.10 5.72
C VAL A 57 -8.87 -4.04 5.40
N PRO A 58 -8.60 -5.06 6.25
CA PRO A 58 -7.54 -6.01 5.96
C PRO A 58 -7.80 -6.65 4.60
N LEU A 59 -6.74 -6.82 3.81
CA LEU A 59 -6.85 -7.45 2.50
C LEU A 59 -7.15 -8.94 2.71
N CYS A 60 -8.43 -9.32 2.62
CA CYS A 60 -8.84 -10.71 2.63
C CYS A 60 -8.56 -11.32 1.26
N ILE A 61 -7.62 -12.26 1.17
CA ILE A 61 -7.37 -13.02 -0.06
C ILE A 61 -8.23 -14.27 -0.02
N ASN A 62 -8.97 -14.53 -1.10
CA ASN A 62 -9.72 -15.77 -1.23
C ASN A 62 -8.74 -16.96 -1.35
N PRO A 63 -8.70 -17.89 -0.37
CA PRO A 63 -7.78 -19.02 -0.40
C PRO A 63 -8.07 -20.02 -1.54
N GLN A 64 -9.26 -19.96 -2.13
CA GLN A 64 -9.64 -20.78 -3.28
C GLN A 64 -9.30 -20.13 -4.63
N SER A 65 -8.80 -18.88 -4.63
CA SER A 65 -8.45 -18.20 -5.87
C SER A 65 -7.19 -18.79 -6.51
N ALA A 66 -7.15 -18.83 -7.85
CA ALA A 66 -5.96 -19.29 -8.59
C ALA A 66 -4.70 -18.47 -8.25
N ALA A 67 -4.86 -17.19 -7.92
CA ALA A 67 -3.79 -16.29 -7.51
C ALA A 67 -3.25 -16.56 -6.09
N PHE A 68 -4.00 -17.28 -5.24
CA PHE A 68 -3.57 -17.58 -3.87
C PHE A 68 -2.26 -18.36 -3.84
N LYS A 69 -2.11 -19.38 -4.71
CA LYS A 69 -0.87 -20.18 -4.81
C LYS A 69 0.36 -19.32 -5.08
N SER A 70 0.22 -18.32 -5.96
CA SER A 70 1.31 -17.38 -6.29
C SER A 70 1.58 -16.40 -5.15
N PHE A 71 0.55 -16.08 -4.36
CA PHE A 71 0.68 -15.18 -3.21
C PHE A 71 1.48 -15.83 -2.08
N ILE A 72 1.15 -17.06 -1.64
CA ILE A 72 1.93 -17.74 -0.58
C ILE A 72 3.34 -18.14 -1.02
N SER A 73 3.56 -18.41 -2.30
CA SER A 73 4.91 -18.70 -2.79
C SER A 73 5.77 -17.45 -2.98
N SER A 74 5.18 -16.25 -2.87
CA SER A 74 5.92 -14.99 -2.92
C SER A 74 6.70 -14.79 -1.62
N THR A 75 8.01 -14.60 -1.73
CA THR A 75 8.94 -14.38 -0.60
C THR A 75 8.71 -13.07 0.16
N VAL A 76 7.71 -12.26 -0.21
CA VAL A 76 7.40 -10.95 0.38
C VAL A 76 6.88 -11.06 1.83
N ALA A 77 6.48 -12.24 2.29
CA ALA A 77 6.03 -12.47 3.66
C ALA A 77 6.55 -13.81 4.20
N GLN A 78 7.87 -13.94 4.36
CA GLN A 78 8.43 -15.06 5.12
C GLN A 78 8.06 -14.88 6.62
N PRO A 79 7.45 -15.87 7.29
CA PRO A 79 7.08 -15.77 8.70
C PRO A 79 8.25 -15.42 9.63
N SER A 80 9.48 -15.72 9.19
CA SER A 80 10.72 -15.42 9.90
C SER A 80 11.16 -13.95 9.86
N GLU A 81 10.59 -13.12 8.97
CA GLU A 81 10.92 -11.69 8.83
C GLU A 81 9.91 -10.78 9.55
N MET A 82 8.87 -11.34 10.18
CA MET A 82 8.01 -10.54 11.05
C MET A 82 8.83 -10.10 12.28
N PRO A 83 8.93 -8.80 12.57
CA PRO A 83 9.58 -8.36 13.80
C PRO A 83 8.88 -9.03 14.98
N PRO A 84 9.62 -9.39 16.05
CA PRO A 84 9.02 -9.98 17.23
C PRO A 84 7.88 -9.09 17.72
N SER A 85 6.82 -9.75 18.21
CA SER A 85 5.63 -9.11 18.78
C SER A 85 6.02 -7.88 19.62
N PRO A 86 5.23 -6.78 19.59
CA PRO A 86 5.52 -5.56 20.35
C PRO A 86 5.81 -5.75 21.85
N LEU A 87 5.46 -6.92 22.40
CA LEU A 87 5.85 -7.39 23.74
C LEU A 87 7.36 -7.48 24.01
N VAL A 88 8.24 -7.38 23.00
CA VAL A 88 9.71 -7.45 23.17
C VAL A 88 10.36 -6.05 23.23
N TRP A 89 9.57 -4.98 23.18
CA TRP A 89 10.07 -3.60 23.18
C TRP A 89 10.10 -2.95 24.59
N GLU A 90 9.91 -3.75 25.65
CA GLU A 90 10.05 -3.36 27.06
C GLU A 90 11.37 -3.84 27.67
#